data_AF-A0A101RQY9-F1
#
_entry.id   AF-A0A101RQY9-F1
#
_cell.length_a   1.000
_cell.length_b   1.000
_cell.length_c   1.000
_cell.angle_alpha   90.00
_cell.angle_beta   90.00
_cell.angle_gamma   90.00
#
_symmetry.space_group_name_H-M   'P 1'
#
loop_
_entity.id
_entity.type
_entity.pdbx_description
1 polymer ?
#
loop_
_entity_poly.entity_id
_entity_poly.type
_entity_poly.pdbx_seq_one_letter_code
_entity_poly.pdbx_strand_id
1 'polypeptide(L)'
;MNRSWTTARPAAVLLLLVLDLVLLDTGSLSAAVALAATAAAGSAFAACSLLASRCAPAVPPTRVRTAIRDRDRRTAFLPQRDPDAKGRPRPRAPGHALRTTTA
;
A
#
# COMPACT_ATOMS: atom_id res chain seq x y z
N MET A 1 13.29 2.83 4.27
CA MET A 1 13.53 3.70 3.10
C MET A 1 12.21 4.38 2.75
N ASN A 2 12.16 5.66 3.09
CA ASN A 2 10.98 6.45 3.37
C ASN A 2 10.81 7.36 2.17
N ARG A 3 10.12 6.86 1.15
CA ARG A 3 9.89 7.57 -0.11
C ARG A 3 8.68 8.52 0.05
N SER A 4 8.75 9.43 1.03
CA SER A 4 7.69 10.42 1.32
C SER A 4 7.82 11.71 0.48
N TRP A 5 8.93 11.87 -0.24
CA TRP A 5 9.24 13.10 -0.96
C TRP A 5 8.45 13.21 -2.28
N THR A 6 8.00 12.08 -2.83
CA THR A 6 7.18 12.06 -4.05
C THR A 6 5.72 12.44 -3.80
N THR A 7 5.20 12.24 -2.58
CA THR A 7 3.82 12.63 -2.21
C THR A 7 3.70 14.10 -1.81
N ALA A 8 4.78 14.76 -1.39
CA ALA A 8 4.76 16.18 -1.03
C ALA A 8 4.55 17.10 -2.24
N ARG A 9 5.09 16.74 -3.41
CA ARG A 9 4.97 17.52 -4.65
C ARG A 9 3.53 17.69 -5.15
N PRO A 10 2.71 16.63 -5.31
CA PRO A 10 1.32 16.79 -5.74
C PRO A 10 0.48 17.52 -4.68
N ALA A 11 0.75 17.31 -3.39
CA ALA A 11 0.06 18.02 -2.32
C ALA A 11 0.34 19.55 -2.36
N ALA A 12 1.58 19.95 -2.64
CA ALA A 12 1.95 21.36 -2.78
C ALA A 12 1.27 22.02 -3.99
N VAL A 13 1.20 21.33 -5.13
CA VAL A 13 0.49 21.81 -6.33
C VAL A 13 -1.00 21.97 -6.06
N LEU A 14 -1.62 21.01 -5.37
CA LEU A 14 -3.05 21.05 -5.03
C LEU A 14 -3.35 22.20 -4.06
N LEU A 15 -2.47 22.45 -3.08
CA LEU A 15 -2.57 23.59 -2.18
C LEU A 15 -2.51 24.94 -2.92
N LEU A 16 -1.58 25.08 -3.87
CA LEU A 16 -1.45 26.28 -4.70
C LEU A 16 -2.71 26.51 -5.56
N LEU A 17 -3.23 25.47 -6.20
CA LEU A 17 -4.46 25.56 -7.00
C LEU A 17 -5.68 25.96 -6.17
N VAL A 18 -5.80 25.44 -4.94
CA VAL A 18 -6.87 25.84 -4.02
C VAL A 18 -6.70 27.28 -3.59
N LEU A 19 -5.47 27.73 -3.31
CA LEU A 19 -5.19 29.11 -2.95
C LEU A 19 -5.53 30.08 -4.08
N ASP A 20 -5.15 29.75 -5.32
CA ASP A 20 -5.48 30.55 -6.50
C ASP A 20 -7.00 30.64 -6.71
N LEU A 21 -7.71 29.51 -6.58
CA LEU A 21 -9.17 29.48 -6.72
C LEU A 21 -9.87 30.37 -5.66
N VAL A 22 -9.35 30.39 -4.43
CA VAL A 22 -9.86 31.23 -3.34
C VAL A 22 -9.57 32.71 -3.59
N LEU A 23 -8.39 33.04 -4.11
CA LEU A 23 -8.03 34.42 -4.49
C LEU A 23 -8.89 34.94 -5.65
N LEU A 24 -9.28 34.07 -6.58
CA LEU A 24 -10.17 34.41 -7.68
C LEU A 24 -11.63 34.60 -7.23
N ASP A 25 -12.05 33.94 -6.14
CA ASP A 25 -13.44 33.89 -5.67
C ASP A 25 -13.69 34.71 -4.38
N THR A 26 -12.85 35.71 -4.09
CA THR A 26 -12.89 36.54 -2.87
C THR A 26 -14.19 37.34 -2.64
N GLY A 27 -15.19 37.18 -3.52
CA GLY A 27 -16.47 37.89 -3.46
C GLY A 27 -17.66 37.06 -2.96
N SER A 28 -17.55 35.73 -2.83
CA SER A 28 -18.71 34.88 -2.52
C SER A 28 -18.63 34.22 -1.13
N LEU A 29 -19.61 34.52 -0.27
CA LEU A 29 -19.77 33.85 1.04
C LEU A 29 -19.88 32.32 0.90
N SER A 30 -20.45 31.86 -0.21
CA SER A 30 -20.55 30.45 -0.54
C SER A 30 -19.16 29.79 -0.71
N ALA A 31 -18.22 30.46 -1.39
CA ALA A 31 -16.87 29.96 -1.54
C ALA A 31 -16.10 29.94 -0.22
N ALA A 32 -16.27 30.97 0.62
CA ALA A 32 -15.69 30.99 1.95
C ALA A 32 -16.17 29.81 2.81
N VAL A 33 -17.48 29.48 2.76
CA VAL A 33 -18.06 28.34 3.48
C VAL A 33 -17.58 27.01 2.90
N ALA A 34 -17.55 26.86 1.57
CA ALA A 34 -17.05 25.66 0.91
C ALA A 34 -15.56 25.40 1.22
N LEU A 35 -14.76 26.46 1.24
CA LEU A 35 -13.35 26.40 1.63
C LEU A 35 -13.20 26.01 3.10
N ALA A 36 -13.95 26.64 4.00
CA ALA A 36 -13.92 26.32 5.43
C ALA A 36 -14.31 24.86 5.69
N ALA A 37 -15.34 24.35 5.02
CA ALA A 37 -15.76 22.96 5.11
C ALA A 37 -14.67 22.01 4.59
N THR A 38 -14.02 22.34 3.48
CA THR A 38 -12.92 21.55 2.89
C THR A 38 -11.69 21.54 3.80
N ALA A 39 -11.32 22.69 4.37
CA ALA A 39 -10.23 22.80 5.33
C ALA A 39 -10.52 22.01 6.61
N ALA A 40 -11.75 22.06 7.12
CA ALA A 40 -12.17 21.29 8.28
C ALA A 40 -12.08 19.78 8.00
N ALA A 41 -12.65 19.31 6.89
CA ALA A 41 -12.57 17.91 6.48
C ALA A 41 -11.10 17.45 6.28
N GLY A 42 -10.29 18.27 5.60
CA GLY A 42 -8.87 18.00 5.38
C GLY A 42 -8.08 17.86 6.68
N SER A 43 -8.31 18.76 7.65
CA SER A 43 -7.65 18.69 8.95
C SER A 43 -8.06 17.47 9.77
N ALA A 44 -9.34 17.07 9.72
CA ALA A 44 -9.83 15.84 10.34
C ALA A 44 -9.19 14.60 9.71
N PHE A 45 -9.11 14.53 8.38
CA PHE A 45 -8.43 13.43 7.68
C PHE A 45 -6.94 13.37 8.01
N ALA A 46 -6.25 14.51 8.07
CA ALA A 46 -4.84 14.56 8.44
C ALA A 46 -4.63 14.07 9.88
N ALA A 47 -5.47 14.51 10.83
CA ALA A 47 -5.43 14.05 12.21
C ALA A 47 -5.66 12.53 12.31
N CYS A 48 -6.69 12.00 11.64
CA CYS A 48 -6.97 10.56 11.58
C CYS A 48 -5.81 9.77 10.98
N SER A 49 -5.22 10.25 9.88
CA SER A 49 -4.07 9.61 9.25
C SER A 49 -2.84 9.58 10.17
N LEU A 50 -2.57 10.70 10.85
CA LEU A 50 -1.49 10.78 11.83
C LEU A 50 -1.71 9.82 13.00
N LEU A 51 -2.92 9.77 13.55
CA LEU A 51 -3.27 8.83 14.61
C LEU A 51 -3.10 7.37 14.13
N ALA A 52 -3.64 7.03 12.97
CA ALA A 52 -3.49 5.69 12.38
C ALA A 52 -2.01 5.32 12.15
N SER A 53 -1.19 6.27 11.71
CA SER A 53 0.25 6.05 11.53
C SER A 53 1.00 5.81 12.84
N ARG A 54 0.59 6.47 13.93
CA ARG A 54 1.16 6.28 15.27
C ARG A 54 0.69 4.97 15.92
N CYS A 55 -0.52 4.52 15.60
CA CYS A 55 -1.05 3.24 16.05
C CYS A 55 -0.43 2.05 15.31
N ALA A 56 0.25 2.26 14.18
CA ALA A 56 0.94 1.20 13.46
C ALA A 56 2.04 0.60 14.36
N PRO A 57 2.01 -0.69 14.69
CA PRO A 57 3.02 -1.31 15.54
C PRO A 57 4.41 -1.17 14.91
N ALA A 58 5.39 -0.70 15.69
CA ALA A 58 6.79 -0.68 15.25
C ALA A 58 7.29 -2.13 15.13
N VAL A 59 7.28 -2.63 13.90
CA VAL A 59 7.68 -4.01 13.60
C VAL A 59 9.15 -4.03 13.18
N PRO A 60 10.02 -4.80 13.87
CA PRO A 60 11.39 -5.01 13.42
C PRO A 60 11.39 -5.59 12.00
N PRO A 61 12.32 -5.18 11.12
CA PRO A 61 12.37 -5.70 9.74
C PRO A 61 12.58 -7.22 9.69
N THR A 62 13.15 -7.79 10.75
CA THR A 62 13.34 -9.23 10.92
C THR A 62 12.04 -9.96 11.26
N ARG A 63 10.99 -9.29 11.76
CA ARG A 63 9.72 -9.92 12.18
C ARG A 63 9.03 -10.64 11.03
N VAL A 64 9.15 -10.14 9.80
CA VAL A 64 8.62 -10.81 8.61
C VAL A 64 9.33 -12.15 8.41
N ARG A 65 10.66 -12.16 8.49
CA ARG A 65 11.46 -13.38 8.35
C ARG A 65 11.17 -14.37 9.47
N THR A 66 11.04 -13.91 10.72
CA THR A 66 10.72 -14.79 11.85
C THR A 66 9.28 -15.28 11.80
N ALA A 67 8.32 -14.46 11.34
CA ALA A 67 6.93 -14.88 11.17
C ALA A 67 6.77 -15.92 10.07
N ILE A 68 7.50 -15.77 8.95
CA ILE A 68 7.56 -16.80 7.90
C ILE A 68 8.16 -18.08 8.48
N ARG A 69 9.30 -17.98 9.18
CA ARG A 69 9.96 -19.13 9.79
C ARG A 69 9.11 -19.82 10.87
N ASP A 70 8.34 -19.06 11.63
CA ASP A 70 7.41 -19.58 12.63
C ASP A 70 6.20 -20.24 11.99
N ARG A 71 5.70 -19.66 10.88
CA ARG A 71 4.65 -20.27 10.05
C ARG A 71 5.12 -21.60 9.48
N ASP A 72 6.30 -21.65 8.87
CA ASP A 72 6.91 -22.88 8.32
C ASP A 72 7.10 -23.97 9.39
N ARG A 73 7.39 -23.58 10.64
CA ARG A 73 7.49 -24.53 11.76
C ARG A 73 6.14 -25.05 12.23
N ARG A 74 5.10 -24.22 12.19
CA ARG A 74 3.74 -24.56 12.66
C ARG A 74 2.91 -25.28 11.60
N THR A 75 3.19 -25.07 10.33
CA THR A 75 2.53 -25.75 9.22
C THR A 75 3.42 -26.86 8.69
N ALA A 76 2.91 -28.09 8.63
CA ALA A 76 3.60 -29.23 8.01
C ALA A 76 3.65 -29.12 6.47
N PHE A 77 3.93 -27.93 5.93
CA PHE A 77 4.22 -27.78 4.51
C PHE A 77 5.65 -28.25 4.27
N LEU A 78 5.80 -29.20 3.35
CA LEU A 78 7.10 -29.47 2.75
C LEU A 78 7.62 -28.15 2.17
N PRO A 79 8.84 -27.71 2.54
CA PRO A 79 9.47 -26.56 1.90
C PRO A 79 9.39 -26.76 0.39
N GLN A 80 8.79 -25.81 -0.31
CA GLN A 80 8.64 -25.87 -1.76
C GLN A 80 10.05 -25.99 -2.35
N ARG A 81 10.38 -27.18 -2.89
CA ARG A 81 11.69 -27.43 -3.48
C ARG A 81 11.78 -26.59 -4.74
N ASP A 82 12.82 -25.78 -4.83
CA ASP A 82 13.13 -25.00 -6.03
C ASP A 82 13.23 -25.97 -7.23
N PRO A 83 12.27 -25.92 -8.18
CA PRO A 83 12.29 -26.79 -9.35
C PRO A 83 13.49 -26.49 -10.26
N ASP A 84 14.14 -25.33 -10.10
CA ASP A 84 15.30 -24.89 -10.87
C ASP A 84 16.64 -25.08 -10.13
N ALA A 85 16.65 -25.76 -8.98
CA ALA A 85 17.88 -26.03 -8.25
C ALA A 85 18.91 -26.80 -9.09
N LYS A 86 20.17 -26.35 -9.05
CA LYS A 86 21.30 -26.94 -9.81
C LYS A 86 21.40 -28.45 -9.55
N GLY A 87 21.39 -29.24 -10.63
CA GLY A 87 21.48 -30.71 -10.57
C GLY A 87 20.12 -31.43 -10.55
N ARG A 88 19.00 -30.72 -10.62
CA ARG A 88 17.69 -31.33 -10.87
C ARG A 88 17.18 -31.01 -12.27
N PRO A 89 16.69 -32.01 -13.02
CA PRO A 89 15.97 -31.74 -14.26
C PRO A 89 14.73 -30.89 -13.97
N ARG A 90 14.52 -29.83 -14.76
CA ARG A 90 13.28 -29.05 -14.68
C ARG A 90 12.08 -29.98 -14.88
N PRO A 91 11.03 -29.90 -14.05
CA PRO A 91 9.78 -30.60 -14.32
C PRO A 91 9.31 -30.22 -15.72
N ARG A 92 9.09 -31.23 -16.58
CA ARG A 92 8.56 -30.97 -17.93
C ARG A 92 7.16 -30.38 -17.77
N ALA A 93 6.84 -29.39 -18.60
CA ALA A 93 5.49 -28.82 -18.63
C ALA A 93 4.47 -29.95 -18.76
N PRO A 94 3.30 -29.86 -18.09
CA PRO A 94 2.23 -30.83 -18.26
C PRO A 94 1.97 -31.01 -19.75
N GLY A 95 2.08 -32.24 -20.24
CA GLY A 95 1.69 -32.57 -21.62
C GLY A 95 0.19 -32.37 -21.81
N HIS A 96 -0.27 -32.35 -23.06
CA HIS A 96 -1.70 -32.33 -23.34
C HIS A 96 -2.41 -33.43 -22.55
N ALA A 97 -3.51 -33.06 -21.87
CA ALA A 97 -4.33 -34.00 -21.14
C ALA A 97 -4.73 -35.14 -22.08
N LEU A 98 -4.27 -36.35 -21.77
CA LEU A 98 -4.75 -37.55 -22.44
C LEU A 98 -6.24 -37.65 -22.15
N ARG A 99 -7.05 -38.04 -23.16
CA ARG A 99 -8.53 -38.11 -23.08
C ARG A 99 -9.07 -39.00 -21.95
N THR A 100 -8.22 -39.66 -21.18
CA THR A 100 -8.54 -40.58 -20.09
C THR A 100 -8.40 -39.99 -18.68
N THR A 101 -7.95 -38.73 -18.51
CA THR A 101 -8.00 -38.08 -17.19
C THR A 101 -9.31 -37.30 -17.07
N THR A 102 -10.31 -37.90 -16.46
CA THR A 102 -11.54 -37.22 -16.02
C THR A 102 -11.24 -36.24 -14.89
N ALA A 103 -11.89 -35.07 -14.98
CA ALA A 103 -11.76 -33.94 -14.06
C ALA A 103 -12.21 -34.26 -12.62
#